data_AF-B4X0Q7-F1
#
_entry.id   AF-B4X0Q7-F1
#
_cell.length_a   1.000
_cell.length_b   1.000
_cell.length_c   1.000
_cell.angle_alpha   90.00
_cell.angle_beta   90.00
_cell.angle_gamma   90.00
#
_symmetry.space_group_name_H-M   'P 1'
#
loop_
_entity.id
_entity.type
_entity.pdbx_description
1 polymer ?
#
loop_
_entity_poly.entity_id
_entity_poly.type
_entity_poly.pdbx_seq_one_letter_code
_entity_poly.pdbx_strand_id
1 'polypeptide(L)'
;MSLCSIAGAADDDGLSEQIRQLKSEALNLNRDLTLLEQELLYASPQTSIFVSVDVGTPIRLVDINLTIDGDHVGYHFYSDQEFEALTKGGIQRLYTGNLTSGRHVMEATITGYDPLGKDYQKTTSYNFTKGPGRKMVEMQVVDDLNSQQHKFEFREWNQQ
;
A
#
# COMPACT_ATOMS: atom_id res chain seq x y z
N MET A 1 90.93 -17.09 2.94
CA MET A 1 90.70 -16.44 4.26
C MET A 1 89.49 -15.53 4.13
N SER A 2 88.59 -15.67 5.09
CA SER A 2 87.47 -14.79 5.46
C SER A 2 86.19 -14.76 4.61
N LEU A 3 85.17 -15.34 5.26
CA LEU A 3 83.73 -15.17 5.12
C LEU A 3 83.29 -13.69 5.07
N CYS A 4 82.17 -13.40 4.39
CA CYS A 4 81.00 -12.83 5.06
C CYS A 4 79.74 -13.02 4.19
N SER A 5 78.82 -13.84 4.70
CA SER A 5 77.42 -13.88 4.28
C SER A 5 76.67 -12.72 4.94
N ILE A 6 75.73 -12.09 4.24
CA ILE A 6 74.57 -11.46 4.87
C ILE A 6 73.33 -11.73 4.02
N ALA A 7 72.46 -12.56 4.59
CA ALA A 7 71.06 -12.68 4.24
C ALA A 7 70.31 -11.43 4.76
N GLY A 8 69.31 -11.00 4.01
CA GLY A 8 68.42 -9.91 4.38
C GLY A 8 67.12 -10.02 3.58
N ALA A 9 66.39 -11.12 3.79
CA ALA A 9 64.99 -11.25 3.44
C ALA A 9 64.19 -11.14 4.74
N ALA A 10 63.43 -10.06 4.90
CA ALA A 10 62.25 -9.92 5.74
C ALA A 10 61.97 -8.42 5.96
N ASP A 11 61.29 -7.77 5.01
CA ASP A 11 60.59 -6.49 5.26
C ASP A 11 59.47 -6.26 4.24
N ASP A 12 58.79 -7.34 3.80
CA ASP A 12 57.65 -7.27 2.86
C ASP A 12 56.41 -8.07 3.33
N ASP A 13 56.52 -8.80 4.44
CA ASP A 13 55.40 -9.60 5.00
C ASP A 13 54.46 -8.77 5.90
N GLY A 14 54.94 -7.68 6.51
CA GLY A 14 54.12 -6.87 7.43
C GLY A 14 53.14 -5.91 6.74
N LEU A 15 53.51 -5.39 5.56
CA LEU A 15 52.67 -4.45 4.80
C LEU A 15 51.59 -5.18 3.97
N SER A 16 51.87 -6.43 3.58
CA SER A 16 51.00 -7.27 2.77
C SER A 16 49.85 -7.90 3.58
N GLU A 17 50.03 -8.12 4.90
CA GLU A 17 48.95 -8.55 5.81
C GLU A 17 47.93 -7.44 6.08
N GLN A 18 48.37 -6.21 6.35
CA GLN A 18 47.44 -5.09 6.61
C GLN A 18 46.59 -4.73 5.37
N ILE A 19 47.16 -4.86 4.16
CA ILE A 19 46.41 -4.65 2.91
C ILE A 19 45.41 -5.78 2.65
N ARG A 20 45.73 -7.04 2.99
CA ARG A 20 44.78 -8.17 2.89
C ARG A 20 43.64 -8.05 3.90
N GLN A 21 43.91 -7.51 5.09
CA GLN A 21 42.90 -7.30 6.12
C GLN A 21 41.93 -6.16 5.75
N LEU A 22 42.43 -5.05 5.20
CA LEU A 22 41.58 -3.94 4.73
C LEU A 22 40.77 -4.31 3.47
N LYS A 23 41.31 -5.17 2.59
CA LYS A 23 40.59 -5.67 1.41
C LYS A 23 39.48 -6.67 1.77
N SER A 24 39.60 -7.35 2.91
CA SER A 24 38.55 -8.23 3.45
C SER A 24 37.39 -7.45 4.07
N GLU A 25 37.64 -6.28 4.66
CA GLU A 25 36.58 -5.42 5.22
C GLU A 25 35.83 -4.60 4.16
N ALA A 26 36.46 -4.30 3.01
CA ALA A 26 35.79 -3.66 1.88
C ALA A 26 34.91 -4.63 1.05
N LEU A 27 35.07 -5.96 1.21
CA LEU A 27 34.35 -7.00 0.46
C LEU A 27 33.24 -7.71 1.25
N ASN A 28 32.86 -7.18 2.42
CA ASN A 28 31.75 -7.70 3.24
C ASN A 28 30.63 -6.68 3.52
N LEU A 29 30.66 -5.50 2.91
CA LEU A 29 29.66 -4.46 3.16
C LEU A 29 29.08 -3.82 1.90
N ASN A 30 28.75 -4.65 0.90
CA ASN A 30 27.99 -4.22 -0.28
C ASN A 30 27.12 -5.33 -0.91
N ARG A 31 26.75 -6.38 -0.15
CA ARG A 31 25.83 -7.43 -0.62
C ARG A 31 24.42 -7.36 -0.05
N ASP A 32 24.14 -6.39 0.83
CA ASP A 32 22.79 -6.21 1.39
C ASP A 32 21.91 -5.24 0.58
N LEU A 33 22.44 -4.60 -0.47
CA LEU A 33 21.64 -3.71 -1.34
C LEU A 33 21.11 -4.40 -2.59
N THR A 34 21.78 -5.44 -3.11
CA THR A 34 21.44 -6.00 -4.44
C THR A 34 20.29 -7.01 -4.41
N LEU A 35 20.07 -7.69 -3.27
CA LEU A 35 18.94 -8.62 -3.12
C LEU A 35 17.60 -7.90 -2.91
N LEU A 36 17.62 -6.66 -2.37
CA LEU A 36 16.42 -5.81 -2.30
C LEU A 36 16.06 -5.19 -3.65
N GLU A 37 17.02 -4.99 -4.56
CA GLU A 37 16.79 -4.38 -5.89
C GLU A 37 16.10 -5.33 -6.88
N GLN A 38 16.26 -6.66 -6.75
CA GLN A 38 15.77 -7.61 -7.76
C GLN A 38 14.31 -8.04 -7.60
N GLU A 39 13.70 -7.92 -6.42
CA GLU A 39 12.25 -8.16 -6.23
C GLU A 39 11.38 -6.93 -6.55
N LEU A 40 11.94 -5.72 -6.47
CA LEU A 40 11.23 -4.47 -6.79
C LEU A 40 10.93 -4.31 -8.29
N LEU A 41 11.59 -5.09 -9.15
CA LEU A 41 11.43 -5.03 -10.60
C LEU A 41 10.10 -5.64 -11.10
N TYR A 42 9.39 -6.44 -10.29
CA TYR A 42 8.18 -7.14 -10.75
C TYR A 42 6.91 -6.89 -9.91
N ALA A 43 7.04 -6.33 -8.70
CA ALA A 43 5.87 -5.91 -7.92
C ALA A 43 5.39 -4.53 -8.42
N SER A 44 4.27 -4.48 -9.15
CA SER A 44 3.60 -3.20 -9.41
C SER A 44 3.14 -2.63 -8.05
N PRO A 45 3.61 -1.44 -7.62
CA PRO A 45 3.28 -0.86 -6.31
C PRO A 45 1.86 -0.26 -6.28
N GLN A 46 0.94 -0.90 -6.98
CA GLN A 46 -0.41 -0.42 -7.21
C GLN A 46 -1.25 -0.61 -5.95
N THR A 47 -1.93 0.47 -5.57
CA THR A 47 -3.03 0.48 -4.62
C THR A 47 -4.33 0.57 -5.40
N SER A 48 -5.34 -0.19 -4.99
CA SER A 48 -6.70 -0.11 -5.54
C SER A 48 -7.71 0.00 -4.40
N ILE A 49 -8.62 0.98 -4.52
CA ILE A 49 -9.72 1.17 -3.59
C ILE A 49 -11.01 0.77 -4.28
N PHE A 50 -11.82 -0.02 -3.60
CA PHE A 50 -13.09 -0.53 -4.07
C PHE A 50 -14.22 -0.12 -3.15
N VAL A 51 -15.43 -0.07 -3.71
CA VAL A 51 -16.67 0.06 -2.98
C VAL A 51 -17.65 -1.03 -3.38
N SER A 52 -18.38 -1.53 -2.39
CA SER A 52 -19.50 -2.44 -2.57
C SER A 52 -20.64 -2.07 -1.63
N VAL A 53 -21.84 -2.54 -1.93
CA VAL A 53 -23.03 -2.36 -1.09
C VAL A 53 -23.53 -3.74 -0.70
N ASP A 54 -23.72 -3.97 0.60
CA ASP A 54 -24.27 -5.23 1.07
C ASP A 54 -25.71 -5.42 0.57
N VAL A 55 -26.02 -6.66 0.17
CA VAL A 55 -27.29 -6.97 -0.48
C VAL A 55 -28.43 -6.75 0.50
N GLY A 56 -29.43 -5.96 0.09
CA GLY A 56 -30.55 -5.60 0.95
C GLY A 56 -30.30 -4.38 1.84
N THR A 57 -29.12 -3.73 1.75
CA THR A 57 -28.89 -2.44 2.40
C THR A 57 -29.85 -1.40 1.84
N PRO A 58 -30.72 -0.80 2.67
CA PRO A 58 -31.77 0.07 2.18
C PRO A 58 -31.19 1.50 2.06
N ILE A 59 -30.44 1.74 0.99
CA ILE A 59 -29.80 3.03 0.66
C ILE A 59 -30.06 3.35 -0.82
N ARG A 60 -30.04 4.63 -1.21
CA ARG A 60 -29.73 5.04 -2.59
C ARG A 60 -28.44 5.85 -2.57
N LEU A 61 -27.34 5.26 -3.03
CA LEU A 61 -26.04 5.92 -3.05
C LEU A 61 -25.94 6.81 -4.29
N VAL A 62 -25.73 8.12 -4.11
CA VAL A 62 -25.75 9.13 -5.18
C VAL A 62 -24.34 9.40 -5.69
N ASP A 63 -23.41 9.69 -4.79
CA ASP A 63 -22.02 9.95 -5.13
C ASP A 63 -21.05 9.53 -4.02
N ILE A 64 -19.81 9.33 -4.43
CA ILE A 64 -18.67 9.13 -3.53
C ILE A 64 -17.55 10.07 -3.95
N ASN A 65 -17.07 10.83 -2.97
CA ASN A 65 -15.82 11.57 -3.05
C ASN A 65 -14.76 10.85 -2.20
N LEU A 66 -13.61 10.54 -2.80
CA LEU A 66 -12.51 9.82 -2.18
C LEU A 66 -11.27 10.72 -2.07
N THR A 67 -10.73 10.80 -0.86
CA THR A 67 -9.42 11.40 -0.59
C THR A 67 -8.46 10.37 0.00
N ILE A 68 -7.17 10.54 -0.29
CA ILE A 68 -6.09 9.80 0.36
C ILE A 68 -5.06 10.83 0.83
N ASP A 69 -4.73 10.81 2.12
CA ASP A 69 -3.83 11.76 2.77
C ASP A 69 -4.21 13.23 2.56
N GLY A 70 -5.52 13.50 2.42
CA GLY A 70 -6.07 14.83 2.17
C GLY A 70 -6.14 15.21 0.68
N ASP A 71 -5.52 14.46 -0.22
CA ASP A 71 -5.58 14.70 -1.66
C ASP A 71 -6.82 14.05 -2.28
N HIS A 72 -7.53 14.79 -3.14
CA HIS A 72 -8.66 14.24 -3.88
C HIS A 72 -8.18 13.27 -4.96
N VAL A 73 -8.58 12.01 -4.86
CA VAL A 73 -8.12 10.94 -5.76
C VAL A 73 -9.22 10.33 -6.61
N GLY A 74 -10.50 10.61 -6.31
CA GLY A 74 -11.61 10.09 -7.09
C GLY A 74 -12.94 10.70 -6.69
N TYR A 75 -13.79 10.88 -7.69
CA TYR A 75 -15.20 11.25 -7.53
C TYR A 75 -16.03 10.40 -8.49
N HIS A 76 -17.14 9.85 -8.03
CA HIS A 76 -18.09 9.14 -8.89
C HIS A 76 -19.53 9.47 -8.52
N PHE A 77 -20.33 9.81 -9.53
CA PHE A 77 -21.78 9.96 -9.42
C PHE A 77 -22.46 8.76 -10.07
N TYR A 78 -23.43 8.18 -9.39
CA TYR A 78 -24.03 6.90 -9.74
C TYR A 78 -25.35 7.06 -10.47
N SER A 79 -25.40 6.53 -11.69
CA SER A 79 -26.66 6.27 -12.38
C SER A 79 -27.48 5.21 -11.65
N ASP A 80 -28.79 5.15 -11.91
CA ASP A 80 -29.66 4.13 -11.33
C ASP A 80 -29.20 2.71 -11.68
N GLN A 81 -28.69 2.51 -12.91
CA GLN A 81 -28.22 1.21 -13.38
C GLN A 81 -26.92 0.78 -12.67
N GLU A 82 -25.98 1.69 -12.45
CA GLU A 82 -24.75 1.39 -11.69
C GLU A 82 -25.07 1.08 -10.23
N PHE A 83 -25.99 1.85 -9.63
CA PHE A 83 -26.43 1.60 -8.26
C PHE A 83 -27.16 0.25 -8.14
N GLU A 84 -28.01 -0.10 -9.10
CA GLU A 84 -28.67 -1.40 -9.17
C GLU A 84 -27.64 -2.55 -9.28
N ALA A 85 -26.55 -2.34 -10.01
CA ALA A 85 -25.47 -3.33 -10.09
C ALA A 85 -24.77 -3.51 -8.73
N LEU A 86 -24.49 -2.42 -8.00
CA LEU A 86 -23.89 -2.49 -6.66
C LEU A 86 -24.77 -3.26 -5.67
N THR A 87 -26.07 -2.99 -5.65
CA THR A 87 -27.02 -3.66 -4.73
C THR A 87 -27.21 -5.15 -5.02
N LYS A 88 -26.80 -5.62 -6.21
CA LYS A 88 -26.76 -7.04 -6.60
C LYS A 88 -25.40 -7.70 -6.30
N GLY A 89 -24.54 -7.06 -5.51
CA GLY A 89 -23.21 -7.56 -5.17
C GLY A 89 -22.12 -7.13 -6.15
N GLY A 90 -22.38 -6.13 -6.97
CA GLY A 90 -21.34 -5.48 -7.78
C GLY A 90 -20.29 -4.81 -6.91
N ILE A 91 -19.05 -4.81 -7.40
CA ILE A 91 -17.93 -4.13 -6.76
C ILE A 91 -17.40 -3.11 -7.76
N GLN A 92 -17.37 -1.84 -7.37
CA GLN A 92 -16.77 -0.77 -8.18
C GLN A 92 -15.38 -0.43 -7.67
N ARG A 93 -14.47 -0.16 -8.60
CA ARG A 93 -13.15 0.38 -8.30
C ARG A 93 -13.21 1.90 -8.35
N LEU A 94 -12.94 2.56 -7.22
CA LEU A 94 -12.95 4.01 -7.09
C LEU A 94 -11.61 4.65 -7.41
N TYR A 95 -10.52 3.95 -7.07
CA TYR A 95 -9.16 4.44 -7.29
C TYR A 95 -8.23 3.32 -7.71
N THR A 96 -7.26 3.68 -8.54
CA THR A 96 -6.12 2.85 -8.88
C THR A 96 -4.92 3.74 -9.12
N GLY A 97 -3.88 3.58 -8.32
CA GLY A 97 -2.68 4.39 -8.45
C GLY A 97 -1.57 3.88 -7.55
N ASN A 98 -0.41 4.51 -7.63
CA ASN A 98 0.73 4.14 -6.81
C ASN A 98 0.74 4.99 -5.55
N LEU A 99 0.83 4.33 -4.39
CA LEU A 99 1.10 4.98 -3.12
C LEU A 99 2.47 4.55 -2.62
N THR A 100 3.17 5.47 -1.94
CA THR A 100 4.44 5.17 -1.28
C THR A 100 4.26 4.06 -0.25
N SER A 101 5.35 3.39 0.12
CA SER A 101 5.28 2.50 1.29
C SER A 101 5.11 3.34 2.56
N GLY A 102 4.23 2.94 3.47
CA GLY A 102 3.93 3.69 4.68
C GLY A 102 2.47 3.65 5.09
N ARG A 103 2.11 4.47 6.08
CA ARG A 103 0.74 4.65 6.55
C ARG A 103 0.03 5.67 5.67
N HIS A 104 -1.19 5.36 5.28
CA HIS A 104 -2.07 6.23 4.53
C HIS A 104 -3.42 6.35 5.23
N VAL A 105 -4.05 7.51 5.08
CA VAL A 105 -5.42 7.75 5.55
C VAL A 105 -6.30 7.90 4.33
N MET A 106 -7.27 7.00 4.17
CA MET A 106 -8.33 7.15 3.19
C MET A 106 -9.54 7.76 3.85
N GLU A 107 -10.15 8.76 3.22
CA GLU A 107 -11.46 9.26 3.62
C GLU A 107 -12.43 9.20 2.44
N ALA A 108 -13.63 8.72 2.70
CA ALA A 108 -14.70 8.70 1.71
C ALA A 108 -15.88 9.51 2.26
N THR A 109 -16.34 10.48 1.48
CA THR A 109 -17.62 11.15 1.71
C THR A 109 -18.64 10.54 0.77
N ILE A 110 -19.66 9.91 1.35
CA ILE A 110 -20.75 9.25 0.64
C ILE A 110 -21.99 10.11 0.79
N THR A 111 -22.62 10.43 -0.33
CA THR A 111 -23.91 11.11 -0.38
C THR A 111 -24.98 10.16 -0.91
N GLY A 112 -26.18 10.22 -0.37
CA GLY A 112 -27.27 9.35 -0.76
C GLY A 112 -28.61 9.76 -0.17
N TYR A 113 -29.58 8.87 -0.33
CA TYR A 113 -30.88 8.96 0.33
C TYR A 113 -31.12 7.70 1.16
N ASP A 114 -31.73 7.87 2.32
CA ASP A 114 -32.28 6.76 3.09
C ASP A 114 -33.58 6.23 2.44
N PRO A 115 -34.16 5.12 2.93
CA PRO A 115 -35.39 4.56 2.38
C PRO A 115 -36.61 5.45 2.51
N LEU A 116 -36.56 6.45 3.38
CA LEU A 116 -37.62 7.44 3.61
C LEU A 116 -37.43 8.68 2.71
N GLY A 117 -36.40 8.70 1.86
CA GLY A 117 -36.08 9.78 0.94
C GLY A 117 -35.39 10.96 1.60
N LYS A 118 -34.87 10.81 2.82
CA LYS A 118 -34.11 11.85 3.49
C LYS A 118 -32.67 11.87 2.99
N ASP A 119 -32.16 13.07 2.73
CA ASP A 119 -30.77 13.30 2.40
C ASP A 119 -29.85 12.71 3.48
N TYR A 120 -28.86 11.97 3.00
CA TYR A 120 -27.84 11.34 3.81
C TYR A 120 -26.47 11.74 3.26
N GLN A 121 -25.61 12.24 4.14
CA GLN A 121 -24.20 12.43 3.84
C GLN A 121 -23.39 11.93 5.03
N LYS A 122 -22.41 11.06 4.76
CA LYS A 122 -21.52 10.55 5.80
C LYS A 122 -20.10 10.47 5.29
N THR A 123 -19.17 10.94 6.11
CA THR A 123 -17.74 10.76 5.89
C THR A 123 -17.25 9.61 6.77
N THR A 124 -16.47 8.73 6.19
CA THR A 124 -15.77 7.64 6.89
C THR A 124 -14.28 7.73 6.60
N SER A 125 -13.46 7.34 7.58
CA SER A 125 -12.01 7.36 7.48
C SER A 125 -11.43 6.00 7.84
N TYR A 126 -10.41 5.58 7.10
CA TYR A 126 -9.74 4.30 7.30
C TYR A 126 -8.22 4.44 7.14
N ASN A 127 -7.50 3.97 8.16
CA ASN A 127 -6.04 3.96 8.16
C ASN A 127 -5.55 2.60 7.68
N PHE A 128 -4.75 2.59 6.60
CA PHE A 128 -4.13 1.36 6.10
C PHE A 128 -2.60 1.55 5.96
N THR A 129 -1.87 0.44 5.95
CA THR A 129 -0.42 0.45 5.70
C THR A 129 -0.13 -0.21 4.35
N LYS A 130 0.59 0.52 3.49
CA LYS A 130 1.07 0.09 2.18
C LYS A 130 2.48 -0.50 2.33
N GLY A 131 2.63 -1.79 2.00
CA GLY A 131 3.94 -2.43 1.82
C GLY A 131 4.47 -2.25 0.39
N PRO A 132 5.56 -2.94 0.00
CA PRO A 132 6.14 -2.81 -1.33
C PRO A 132 5.21 -3.35 -2.44
N GLY A 133 4.45 -4.40 -2.15
CA GLY A 133 3.54 -5.06 -3.11
C GLY A 133 2.22 -4.35 -3.34
N ARG A 134 1.29 -5.06 -4.00
CA ARG A 134 -0.05 -4.53 -4.31
C ARG A 134 -0.91 -4.44 -3.05
N LYS A 135 -1.66 -3.35 -2.93
CA LYS A 135 -2.62 -3.13 -1.86
C LYS A 135 -4.03 -3.00 -2.41
N MET A 136 -4.97 -3.72 -1.82
CA MET A 136 -6.38 -3.55 -2.11
C MET A 136 -7.13 -3.24 -0.82
N VAL A 137 -8.02 -2.26 -0.88
CA VAL A 137 -8.94 -1.92 0.21
C VAL A 137 -10.34 -1.87 -0.37
N GLU A 138 -11.27 -2.62 0.20
CA GLU A 138 -12.70 -2.52 -0.08
C GLU A 138 -13.37 -1.78 1.07
N MET A 139 -14.18 -0.78 0.72
CA MET A 139 -15.16 -0.17 1.60
C MET A 139 -16.53 -0.77 1.28
N GLN A 140 -17.09 -1.53 2.22
CA GLN A 140 -18.42 -2.08 2.09
C GLN A 140 -19.43 -1.21 2.85
N VAL A 141 -20.47 -0.75 2.17
CA VAL A 141 -21.60 -0.06 2.78
C VAL A 141 -22.58 -1.11 3.30
N VAL A 142 -22.85 -1.09 4.60
CA VAL A 142 -23.74 -2.04 5.27
C VAL A 142 -24.84 -1.32 6.05
N ASP A 143 -26.00 -1.97 6.21
CA ASP A 143 -27.08 -1.43 7.02
C ASP A 143 -26.78 -1.53 8.53
N ASP A 144 -27.29 -0.57 9.31
CA ASP A 144 -27.36 -0.68 10.76
C ASP A 144 -28.81 -0.63 11.21
N LEU A 145 -29.38 -1.83 11.34
CA LEU A 145 -30.75 -2.06 11.78
C LEU A 145 -31.10 -1.38 13.11
N ASN A 146 -30.10 -1.01 13.93
CA ASN A 146 -30.32 -0.39 15.24
C ASN A 146 -30.32 1.14 15.22
N SER A 147 -29.54 1.77 14.33
CA SER A 147 -29.35 3.23 14.34
C SER A 147 -29.95 3.94 13.14
N GLN A 148 -30.50 3.19 12.17
CA GLN A 148 -30.94 3.73 10.88
C GLN A 148 -29.83 4.53 10.16
N GLN A 149 -28.57 4.22 10.44
CA GLN A 149 -27.43 4.84 9.78
C GLN A 149 -26.54 3.77 9.17
N HIS A 150 -26.19 3.89 7.89
CA HIS A 150 -25.26 2.95 7.28
C HIS A 150 -23.91 2.95 8.01
N LYS A 151 -23.36 1.75 8.19
CA LYS A 151 -22.00 1.51 8.65
C LYS A 151 -21.11 1.25 7.44
N PHE A 152 -19.81 1.50 7.63
CA PHE A 152 -18.81 1.22 6.62
C PHE A 152 -17.83 0.22 7.20
N GLU A 153 -17.76 -0.94 6.56
CA GLU A 153 -16.80 -1.98 6.89
C GLU A 153 -15.64 -1.91 5.89
N PHE A 154 -14.44 -2.22 6.36
CA PHE A 154 -13.25 -2.18 5.53
C PHE A 154 -12.58 -3.54 5.51
N ARG A 155 -12.20 -3.98 4.31
CA ARG A 155 -11.44 -5.21 4.08
C ARG A 155 -10.17 -4.87 3.33
N GLU A 156 -9.07 -5.47 3.77
CA GLU A 156 -7.77 -5.30 3.13
C GLU A 156 -7.28 -6.63 2.57
N TRP A 157 -6.66 -6.57 1.39
CA TRP A 157 -5.88 -7.67 0.85
C TRP A 157 -4.53 -7.16 0.40
N ASN A 158 -3.50 -7.92 0.75
CA ASN A 158 -2.14 -7.73 0.25
C ASN A 158 -1.83 -8.92 -0.66
N GLN A 159 -1.33 -8.67 -1.87
CA GLN A 159 -0.64 -9.73 -2.60
C GLN A 159 0.84 -9.66 -2.21
N GLN A 160 1.33 -10.74 -1.60
CA GLN A 160 2.75 -10.99 -1.40
C GLN A 160 3.45 -11.10 -2.76
#